data_AF-A0A939RBL8-F1
#
_entry.id   AF-A0A939RBL8-F1
#
_cell.length_a   1.000
_cell.length_b   1.000
_cell.length_c   1.000
_cell.angle_alpha   90.00
_cell.angle_beta   90.00
_cell.angle_gamma   90.00
#
_symmetry.space_group_name_H-M   'P 1'
#
loop_
_entity.id
_entity.type
_entity.pdbx_description
1 polymer ?
#
loop_
_entity_poly.entity_id
_entity_poly.type
_entity_poly.pdbx_seq_one_letter_code
_entity_poly.pdbx_strand_id
1 'polypeptide(L)'
;LGGKICKAPAKIQKYLGLTLVPQAGVAIGLATTALKVVPEHGPQIKTIILCGTVIYELTGPVITKLALKAAGEIEDANLGKSPAAKA
;
A
#
# COMPACT_ATOMS: atom_id res chain seq x y z
N LEU A 1 8.80 12.55 -2.51
CA LEU A 1 9.21 13.74 -3.32
C LEU A 1 8.04 14.69 -3.57
N GLY A 2 6.96 14.25 -4.22
CA GLY A 2 5.78 15.10 -4.51
C GLY A 2 5.21 15.83 -3.30
N GLY A 3 5.03 15.15 -2.15
CA GLY A 3 4.55 15.80 -0.93
C GLY A 3 5.42 16.96 -0.42
N LYS A 4 6.74 16.92 -0.66
CA LYS A 4 7.64 18.05 -0.32
C LYS A 4 7.47 19.21 -1.30
N ILE A 5 7.38 18.91 -2.60
CA ILE A 5 7.18 19.90 -3.67
C ILE A 5 5.88 20.66 -3.45
N CYS A 6 4.80 19.95 -3.11
CA CYS A 6 3.48 20.54 -2.86
C CYS A 6 3.31 21.15 -1.45
N LYS A 7 4.37 21.22 -0.63
CA LYS A 7 4.32 21.70 0.77
C LYS A 7 3.25 21.00 1.62
N ALA A 8 3.03 19.70 1.40
CA ALA A 8 2.05 18.93 2.16
C ALA A 8 2.45 18.76 3.64
N PRO A 9 1.52 18.47 4.56
CA PRO A 9 1.82 18.27 5.98
C PRO A 9 2.90 17.19 6.21
N ALA A 10 3.71 17.36 7.27
CA ALA A 10 4.85 16.47 7.56
C ALA A 10 4.45 14.98 7.68
N LYS A 11 3.27 14.71 8.26
CA LYS A 11 2.70 13.35 8.37
C LYS A 11 2.45 12.73 7.00
N ILE A 12 1.86 13.48 6.06
CA ILE A 12 1.61 13.03 4.68
C ILE A 12 2.94 12.75 3.98
N GLN A 13 3.92 13.65 4.11
CA GLN A 13 5.24 13.46 3.49
C GLN A 13 5.95 12.19 4.00
N LYS A 14 5.74 11.84 5.28
CA LYS A 14 6.42 10.73 5.95
C LYS A 14 5.73 9.38 5.73
N TYR A 15 4.40 9.33 5.77
CA TYR A 15 3.66 8.06 5.84
C TYR A 15 2.90 7.68 4.56
N LEU A 16 2.57 8.64 3.69
CA LEU A 16 1.81 8.36 2.46
C LEU A 16 2.53 7.34 1.54
N GLY A 17 3.86 7.36 1.47
CA GLY A 17 4.60 6.40 0.65
C GLY A 17 4.39 4.94 1.08
N LEU A 18 4.24 4.70 2.38
CA LEU A 18 4.03 3.35 2.92
C LEU A 18 2.63 2.83 2.59
N THR A 19 1.63 3.71 2.54
CA THR A 19 0.24 3.33 2.17
C THR A 19 0.08 3.05 0.68
N LEU A 20 1.06 3.43 -0.15
CA LEU A 20 1.06 3.23 -1.60
C LEU A 20 1.80 1.95 -2.03
N VAL A 21 2.38 1.19 -1.10
CA VAL A 21 3.04 -0.09 -1.40
C VAL A 21 2.11 -1.12 -2.07
N PRO A 22 0.84 -1.28 -1.65
CA PRO A 22 -0.08 -2.20 -2.33
C PRO A 22 -0.45 -1.64 -3.70
N GLN A 23 -0.03 -2.27 -4.80
CA GLN A 23 -0.25 -1.79 -6.18
C GLN A 23 -0.65 -2.93 -7.15
N ALA A 24 -1.76 -3.61 -6.90
CA ALA A 24 -2.21 -4.72 -7.74
C ALA A 24 -2.53 -4.30 -9.19
N GLY A 25 -3.32 -3.23 -9.37
CA GLY A 25 -3.85 -2.86 -10.69
C GLY A 25 -2.78 -2.53 -11.73
N VAL A 26 -1.81 -1.67 -11.38
CA VAL A 26 -0.73 -1.27 -12.29
C VAL A 26 0.20 -2.46 -12.59
N ALA A 27 0.55 -3.25 -11.57
CA ALA A 27 1.42 -4.41 -11.73
C ALA A 27 0.82 -5.46 -12.68
N ILE A 28 -0.46 -5.79 -12.49
CA ILE A 28 -1.18 -6.74 -13.35
C ILE A 28 -1.33 -6.21 -14.80
N GLY A 29 -1.60 -4.90 -14.95
CA GLY A 29 -1.66 -4.25 -16.26
C GLY A 29 -0.34 -4.37 -17.02
N LEU A 30 0.79 -4.05 -16.37
CA LEU A 30 2.12 -4.17 -16.96
C LEU A 30 2.49 -5.62 -17.27
N ALA A 31 2.15 -6.57 -16.40
CA ALA A 31 2.34 -8.01 -16.65
C ALA A 31 1.56 -8.48 -17.88
N THR A 32 0.36 -7.94 -18.10
CA THR A 32 -0.44 -8.24 -19.30
C THR A 32 0.18 -7.63 -20.56
N THR A 33 0.75 -6.43 -20.45
CA THR A 33 1.50 -5.81 -21.55
C THR A 33 2.76 -6.61 -21.90
N ALA A 34 3.45 -7.19 -20.92
CA ALA A 34 4.63 -8.01 -21.15
C ALA A 34 4.35 -9.24 -22.04
N LEU A 35 3.15 -9.81 -21.98
CA LEU A 35 2.72 -10.88 -22.89
C LEU A 35 2.75 -10.47 -24.37
N LYS A 36 2.60 -9.17 -24.66
CA LYS A 36 2.58 -8.62 -26.02
C LYS A 36 3.96 -8.11 -26.45
N VAL A 37 4.68 -7.45 -25.54
CA VAL A 37 5.94 -6.76 -25.86
C VAL A 37 7.14 -7.71 -25.81
N VAL A 38 7.12 -8.71 -24.92
CA VAL A 38 8.18 -9.71 -24.78
C VAL A 38 7.57 -11.13 -24.71
N PRO A 39 6.96 -11.64 -25.80
CA PRO A 39 6.11 -12.84 -25.75
C PRO A 39 6.80 -14.09 -25.21
N GLU A 40 8.10 -14.24 -25.47
CA GLU A 40 8.92 -15.36 -24.98
C GLU A 40 9.01 -15.41 -23.45
N HIS A 41 9.09 -14.24 -22.80
CA HIS A 41 9.27 -14.12 -21.34
C HIS A 41 7.98 -13.67 -20.62
N GLY A 42 6.99 -13.18 -21.37
CA GLY A 42 5.75 -12.63 -20.85
C GLY A 42 5.00 -13.54 -19.87
N PRO A 43 4.83 -14.85 -20.15
CA PRO A 43 4.20 -15.77 -19.22
C PRO A 43 4.96 -15.90 -17.89
N GLN A 44 6.29 -15.94 -17.92
CA GLN A 44 7.13 -16.02 -16.72
C GLN A 44 7.03 -14.73 -15.90
N ILE A 45 7.14 -13.56 -16.55
CA ILE A 45 6.98 -12.25 -15.92
C ILE A 45 5.60 -12.14 -15.27
N LYS A 46 4.53 -12.52 -15.99
CA LYS A 46 3.17 -12.48 -15.46
C LYS A 46 3.02 -13.35 -14.21
N THR A 47 3.56 -14.56 -14.22
CA THR A 47 3.52 -15.47 -13.06
C THR A 47 4.25 -14.85 -11.86
N ILE A 48 5.47 -14.34 -12.05
CA ILE A 48 6.26 -13.71 -10.99
C ILE A 48 5.50 -12.52 -10.39
N ILE A 49 4.96 -11.64 -11.22
CA ILE A 49 4.23 -10.45 -10.77
C ILE A 49 2.95 -10.83 -10.04
N LEU A 50 2.18 -11.80 -10.53
CA LEU A 50 0.97 -12.26 -9.84
C LEU A 50 1.30 -12.88 -8.48
N CYS A 51 2.33 -13.73 -8.40
CA CYS A 51 2.79 -14.28 -7.13
C CYS A 51 3.23 -13.18 -6.15
N GLY A 52 4.01 -12.19 -6.61
CA GLY A 52 4.40 -11.04 -5.80
C GLY A 52 3.21 -10.19 -5.36
N THR A 53 2.19 -10.05 -6.21
CA THR A 53 0.97 -9.32 -5.90
C THR A 53 0.22 -9.96 -4.74
N VAL A 54 0.14 -11.31 -4.69
CA VAL A 54 -0.46 -12.02 -3.55
C VAL A 54 0.25 -11.67 -2.24
N ILE A 55 1.59 -11.66 -2.23
CA ILE A 55 2.36 -11.28 -1.04
C ILE A 55 2.03 -9.85 -0.62
N TYR A 56 2.03 -8.91 -1.56
CA TYR A 56 1.71 -7.51 -1.27
C TYR A 56 0.27 -7.27 -0.84
N GLU A 57 -0.70 -8.03 -1.32
CA GLU A 57 -2.08 -7.95 -0.86
C GLU A 57 -2.25 -8.51 0.57
N LEU A 58 -1.41 -9.46 0.99
CA LEU A 58 -1.40 -9.98 2.36
C LEU A 58 -0.68 -9.02 3.32
N THR A 59 0.48 -8.50 2.94
CA THR A 59 1.29 -7.63 3.81
C THR A 59 0.89 -6.16 3.74
N GLY A 60 0.34 -5.74 2.60
CA GLY A 60 0.00 -4.36 2.28
C GLY A 60 -0.98 -3.72 3.25
N PRO A 61 -2.12 -4.37 3.59
CA PRO A 61 -3.05 -3.87 4.59
C PRO A 61 -2.41 -3.66 5.96
N VAL A 62 -1.48 -4.53 6.37
CA VAL A 62 -0.75 -4.41 7.64
C VAL A 62 0.15 -3.17 7.63
N ILE A 63 0.94 -2.99 6.56
CA ILE A 63 1.82 -1.81 6.40
C ILE A 63 0.99 -0.53 6.37
N THR A 64 -0.09 -0.50 5.58
CA THR A 64 -0.99 0.65 5.48
C THR A 64 -1.61 0.98 6.83
N LYS A 65 -2.09 -0.03 7.59
CA LYS A 65 -2.63 0.17 8.93
C LYS A 65 -1.59 0.77 9.88
N LEU A 66 -0.37 0.24 9.92
CA LEU A 66 0.70 0.76 10.77
C LEU A 66 1.10 2.19 10.38
N ALA A 67 1.16 2.50 9.09
CA ALA A 67 1.46 3.84 8.60
C ALA A 67 0.38 4.86 8.97
N LEU A 68 -0.90 4.50 8.81
CA LEU A 68 -2.03 5.34 9.21
C LEU A 68 -2.06 5.56 10.73
N LYS A 69 -1.76 4.51 11.53
CA LYS A 69 -1.66 4.63 12.99
C LYS A 69 -0.51 5.56 13.39
N ALA A 70 0.66 5.43 12.76
CA ALA A 70 1.80 6.29 13.01
C ALA A 70 1.59 7.75 12.54
N ALA A 71 0.72 7.95 11.55
CA ALA A 71 0.25 9.28 11.15
C ALA A 71 -0.78 9.85 12.13
N GLY A 72 -1.38 9.03 13.00
CA GLY A 72 -2.47 9.43 13.89
C GLY A 72 -3.79 9.62 13.17
N GLU A 73 -3.98 8.96 12.02
CA GLU A 73 -5.21 8.99 11.22
C GLU A 73 -6.21 7.89 11.64
N ILE A 74 -5.73 6.88 12.38
CA ILE A 74 -6.57 5.83 12.97
C ILE A 74 -6.18 5.60 14.44
N GLU A 75 -7.17 5.46 15.30
CA GLU A 75 -7.01 5.04 16.68
C GLU A 75 -7.05 3.51 16.78
N ASP A 76 -6.48 2.94 17.84
CA ASP A 76 -6.68 1.52 18.12
C ASP A 76 -8.17 1.28 18.36
N ALA A 77 -8.80 0.53 17.46
CA ALA A 77 -10.12 -0.02 17.72
C ALA A 77 -9.99 -0.92 18.96
N ASN A 78 -10.32 -0.36 20.13
CA ASN A 78 -10.63 -1.12 21.32
C ASN A 78 -11.75 -2.10 20.94
N LEU A 79 -11.38 -3.36 20.70
CA LEU A 79 -12.30 -4.49 20.83
C LEU A 79 -12.70 -4.56 22.31
N GLY A 80 -13.72 -3.78 22.68
CA GLY A 80 -14.31 -3.77 24.02
C GLY A 80 -13.48 -3.02 25.06
N LYS A 81 -13.72 -1.71 25.17
CA LYS A 81 -14.12 -1.01 26.41
C LYS A 81 -14.20 0.50 26.13
N SER A 82 -15.44 1.00 26.07
CA SER A 82 -15.73 2.27 26.75
C SER A 82 -15.84 1.91 28.24
N PRO A 83 -15.19 2.65 29.15
CA PRO A 83 -15.90 3.79 29.70
C PRO A 83 -15.03 5.02 30.02
N ALA A 84 -15.78 6.12 30.16
CA ALA A 84 -15.55 7.27 31.03
C ALA A 84 -14.77 8.46 30.45
N ALA A 85 -15.57 9.49 30.16
CA ALA A 85 -15.23 10.90 30.16
C ALA A 85 -14.31 11.31 31.33
N LYS A 86 -13.47 12.33 31.07
CA LYS A 86 -12.99 13.40 31.97
C LYS A 86 -11.87 14.15 31.21
N ALA A 87 -11.77 15.47 31.18
CA ALA A 87 -12.53 16.58 31.75
C ALA A 87 -12.26 17.82 30.90
#